data_AF-A0A949KTL0-F1
#
_entry.id   AF-A0A949KTL0-F1
#
_cell.length_a   1.000
_cell.length_b   1.000
_cell.length_c   1.000
_cell.angle_alpha   90.00
_cell.angle_beta   90.00
_cell.angle_gamma   90.00
#
_symmetry.space_group_name_H-M   'P 1'
#
loop_
_entity.id
_entity.type
_entity.pdbx_description
1 polymer ?
#
loop_
_entity_poly.entity_id
_entity_poly.type
_entity_poly.pdbx_seq_one_letter_code
_entity_poly.pdbx_strand_id
1 'polypeptide(L)'
;YQWSSYRATAGLDKVPEFLSVDWILEQFGLDRKSARTEYRRFIEAGMNAEESPWDDLKGQCFLGDDAFLEKLFPLLKEKSALKEVPRAQRFVDRPSLESILANTANREERDSAIGKACLEFGYSQAQVAAAAGLHYSTVSRIIRSKESRFKI
;
A
#
# COMPACT_ATOMS: atom_id res chain seq x y z
N TYR A 1 -2.01 14.46 -24.13
CA TYR A 1 -1.42 15.10 -22.94
C TYR A 1 -0.41 16.15 -23.36
N GLN A 2 -0.66 17.44 -23.10
CA GLN A 2 0.26 18.55 -23.42
C GLN A 2 1.27 18.85 -22.30
N TRP A 3 0.98 18.39 -21.08
CA TRP A 3 1.75 18.75 -19.87
C TRP A 3 2.73 17.66 -19.40
N SER A 4 2.94 16.59 -20.18
CA SER A 4 3.92 15.56 -19.86
C SER A 4 5.19 15.72 -20.69
N SER A 5 6.32 15.22 -20.16
CA SER A 5 7.59 15.15 -20.91
C SER A 5 7.52 14.21 -22.11
N TYR A 6 6.51 13.33 -22.19
CA TYR A 6 6.36 12.33 -23.24
C TYR A 6 6.53 12.92 -24.64
N ARG A 7 5.90 14.05 -24.97
CA ARG A 7 5.97 14.60 -26.33
C ARG A 7 7.40 15.01 -26.70
N ALA A 8 8.13 15.61 -25.77
CA ALA A 8 9.54 15.97 -25.98
C ALA A 8 10.44 14.72 -26.02
N THR A 9 10.27 13.76 -25.10
CA THR A 9 11.03 12.50 -25.07
C THR A 9 10.79 11.68 -26.32
N ALA A 10 9.53 11.58 -26.76
CA ALA A 10 9.11 10.93 -28.00
C ALA A 10 9.45 11.75 -29.25
N GLY A 11 10.09 12.92 -29.16
CA GLY A 11 10.47 13.74 -30.32
C GLY A 11 9.30 14.30 -31.13
N LEU A 12 8.13 14.43 -30.53
CA LEU A 12 6.93 15.06 -31.09
C LEU A 12 6.94 16.58 -30.88
N ASP A 13 7.71 17.07 -29.92
CA ASP A 13 7.94 18.49 -29.63
C ASP A 13 9.44 18.79 -29.46
N LYS A 14 9.80 20.09 -29.51
CA LYS A 14 11.13 20.55 -29.11
C LYS A 14 11.35 20.24 -27.63
N VAL A 15 12.54 19.73 -27.30
CA VAL A 15 12.95 19.51 -25.91
C VAL A 15 13.24 20.87 -25.25
N PRO A 16 12.52 21.24 -24.17
CA PRO A 16 12.85 22.43 -23.40
C PRO A 16 14.23 22.31 -22.75
N GLU A 17 14.93 23.43 -22.54
CA GLU A 17 16.29 23.42 -21.98
C GLU A 17 16.39 22.81 -20.57
N PHE A 18 15.29 22.88 -19.79
CA PHE A 18 15.23 22.28 -18.45
C PHE A 18 14.95 20.77 -18.45
N LEU A 19 14.61 20.17 -19.60
CA LEU A 19 14.20 18.76 -19.69
C LEU A 19 15.34 17.90 -20.25
N SER A 20 15.89 17.02 -19.42
CA SER A 20 16.81 15.98 -19.88
C SER A 20 16.04 14.77 -20.39
N VAL A 21 16.24 14.42 -21.67
CA VAL A 21 15.63 13.22 -22.30
C VAL A 21 16.66 12.16 -22.66
N ASP A 22 17.95 12.51 -22.65
CA ASP A 22 19.01 11.69 -23.22
C ASP A 22 19.22 10.43 -22.39
N TRP A 23 19.30 10.55 -21.06
CA TRP A 23 19.42 9.40 -20.15
C TRP A 23 18.27 8.38 -20.31
N ILE A 24 17.04 8.87 -20.53
CA ILE A 24 15.88 8.00 -20.77
C ILE A 24 16.04 7.28 -22.11
N LEU A 25 16.38 8.02 -23.17
CA LEU A 25 16.50 7.46 -24.52
C LEU A 25 17.66 6.46 -24.64
N GLU A 26 18.75 6.63 -23.89
CA GLU A 26 19.87 5.68 -23.83
C GLU A 26 19.43 4.27 -23.37
N GLN A 27 18.35 4.14 -22.61
CA GLN A 27 17.78 2.84 -22.23
C GLN A 27 17.15 2.09 -23.43
N PHE A 28 16.86 2.80 -24.52
CA PHE A 28 16.16 2.27 -25.70
C PHE A 28 17.08 2.14 -26.93
N GLY A 29 18.32 2.62 -26.85
CA GLY A 29 19.31 2.46 -27.91
C GLY A 29 20.29 3.64 -28.02
N LEU A 30 21.35 3.42 -28.80
CA LEU A 30 22.43 4.41 -29.01
C LEU A 30 22.07 5.46 -30.08
N ASP A 31 21.23 5.11 -31.06
CA ASP A 31 20.77 6.06 -32.07
C ASP A 31 19.49 6.77 -31.58
N ARG A 32 19.49 8.10 -31.66
CA ARG A 32 18.40 8.93 -31.13
C ARG A 32 17.06 8.65 -31.81
N LYS A 33 17.07 8.35 -33.12
CA LYS A 33 15.84 8.14 -33.89
C LYS A 33 15.24 6.77 -33.57
N SER A 34 16.07 5.73 -33.49
CA SER A 34 15.62 4.40 -33.07
C SER A 34 15.17 4.38 -31.61
N ALA A 35 15.93 4.99 -30.69
CA ALA A 35 15.58 5.07 -29.27
C ALA A 35 14.22 5.74 -29.03
N ARG A 36 13.91 6.81 -29.76
CA ARG A 36 12.58 7.46 -29.71
C ARG A 36 11.45 6.54 -30.19
N THR A 37 11.73 5.73 -31.21
CA THR A 37 10.76 4.77 -31.74
C THR A 37 10.47 3.69 -30.71
N GLU A 38 11.51 3.16 -30.08
CA GLU A 38 11.37 2.09 -29.08
C GLU A 38 10.80 2.59 -27.77
N TYR A 39 11.12 3.82 -27.37
CA TYR A 39 10.45 4.49 -26.27
C TYR A 39 8.93 4.61 -26.50
N ARG A 40 8.49 5.02 -27.70
CA ARG A 40 7.05 5.10 -28.01
C ARG A 40 6.39 3.72 -27.94
N ARG A 41 7.01 2.71 -28.53
CA ARG A 41 6.53 1.32 -28.48
C ARG A 41 6.41 0.80 -27.05
N PHE A 42 7.41 1.08 -26.21
CA PHE A 42 7.39 0.70 -24.80
C PHE A 42 6.24 1.34 -24.04
N ILE A 43 6.01 2.65 -24.23
CA ILE A 43 4.89 3.35 -23.58
C ILE A 43 3.54 2.81 -24.10
N GLU A 44 3.40 2.59 -25.40
CA GLU A 44 2.18 2.01 -25.99
C GLU A 44 1.93 0.59 -25.47
N ALA A 45 2.97 -0.23 -25.33
CA ALA A 45 2.87 -1.57 -24.76
C ALA A 45 2.40 -1.51 -23.29
N GLY A 46 2.96 -0.60 -22.49
CA GLY A 46 2.54 -0.41 -21.10
C GLY A 46 1.12 0.15 -20.95
N MET A 47 0.67 1.01 -21.86
CA MET A 47 -0.71 1.52 -21.86
C MET A 47 -1.75 0.47 -22.21
N ASN A 48 -1.37 -0.53 -23.00
CA ASN A 48 -2.24 -1.63 -23.42
C ASN A 48 -2.00 -2.92 -22.62
N ALA A 49 -1.20 -2.86 -21.55
CA ALA A 49 -1.00 -3.99 -20.67
C ALA A 49 -2.30 -4.33 -19.92
N GLU A 50 -2.62 -5.61 -19.83
CA GLU A 50 -3.76 -6.10 -19.04
C GLU A 50 -3.52 -5.95 -17.55
N GLU A 51 -2.27 -6.13 -17.12
CA GLU A 51 -1.84 -6.01 -15.73
C GLU A 51 -1.30 -4.60 -15.46
N SER A 52 -1.85 -3.97 -14.42
CA SER A 52 -1.42 -2.66 -13.98
C SER A 52 -0.64 -2.80 -12.67
N PRO A 53 0.55 -2.17 -12.52
CA PRO A 53 1.27 -2.17 -11.24
C PRO A 53 0.45 -1.58 -10.09
N TRP A 54 -0.61 -0.82 -10.40
CA TRP A 54 -1.53 -0.28 -9.40
C TRP A 54 -2.39 -1.37 -8.73
N ASP A 55 -2.57 -2.53 -9.36
CA ASP A 55 -3.34 -3.65 -8.81
C ASP A 55 -2.58 -4.35 -7.67
N ASP A 56 -1.26 -4.30 -7.70
CA ASP A 56 -0.37 -4.89 -6.69
C ASP A 56 -0.02 -3.96 -5.54
N LEU A 57 -0.55 -2.74 -5.52
CA LEU A 57 -0.31 -1.77 -4.45
C LEU A 57 -0.76 -2.29 -3.09
N LYS A 58 0.18 -2.34 -2.15
CA LYS A 58 -0.08 -2.59 -0.74
C LYS A 58 -0.26 -1.25 -0.02
N GLY A 59 -1.27 -1.18 0.84
CA GLY A 59 -1.53 0.01 1.66
C GLY A 59 -1.75 1.30 0.85
N GLN A 60 -2.14 1.21 -0.43
CA GLN A 60 -2.39 2.32 -1.38
C GLN A 60 -1.16 3.10 -1.85
N CYS A 61 0.04 2.85 -1.33
CA CYS A 61 1.25 3.58 -1.75
C CYS A 61 2.54 2.74 -1.81
N PHE A 62 2.49 1.47 -1.44
CA PHE A 62 3.68 0.60 -1.44
C PHE A 62 3.59 -0.40 -2.59
N LEU A 63 4.60 -0.42 -3.45
CA LEU A 63 4.73 -1.35 -4.57
C LEU A 63 6.09 -2.05 -4.47
N GLY A 64 6.08 -3.38 -4.52
CA GLY A 64 7.28 -4.21 -4.39
C GLY A 64 6.92 -5.66 -4.08
N ASP A 65 7.93 -6.53 -4.14
CA ASP A 65 7.79 -7.93 -3.74
C ASP A 65 7.69 -8.08 -2.22
N ASP A 66 7.29 -9.27 -1.76
CA ASP A 66 7.15 -9.55 -0.33
C ASP A 66 8.48 -9.33 0.42
N ALA A 67 9.62 -9.65 -0.21
CA ALA A 67 10.94 -9.48 0.39
C ALA A 67 11.32 -8.01 0.61
N PHE A 68 10.93 -7.12 -0.30
CA PHE A 68 11.08 -5.67 -0.16
C PHE A 68 10.16 -5.15 0.95
N LEU A 69 8.90 -5.60 0.96
CA LEU A 69 7.91 -5.17 1.93
C LEU A 69 8.31 -5.58 3.36
N GLU A 70 8.81 -6.80 3.56
CA GLU A 70 9.33 -7.28 4.86
C GLU A 70 10.48 -6.42 5.39
N LYS A 71 11.32 -5.87 4.52
CA LYS A 71 12.38 -4.92 4.91
C LYS A 71 11.84 -3.53 5.22
N LEU A 72 10.75 -3.13 4.58
CA LEU A 72 10.12 -1.82 4.73
C LEU A 72 9.27 -1.72 6.01
N PHE A 73 8.52 -2.77 6.34
CA PHE A 73 7.57 -2.77 7.45
C PHE A 73 8.16 -2.38 8.81
N PRO A 74 9.36 -2.84 9.22
CA PRO A 74 9.98 -2.40 10.47
C PRO A 74 10.18 -0.89 10.55
N LEU A 75 10.48 -0.24 9.42
CA LEU A 75 10.68 1.22 9.34
C LEU A 75 9.36 1.99 9.49
N LEU A 76 8.23 1.36 9.19
CA LEU A 76 6.89 1.95 9.31
C LEU A 76 6.34 1.87 10.74
N LYS A 77 6.80 0.93 11.57
CA LYS A 77 6.30 0.73 12.93
C LYS A 77 6.45 1.98 13.80
N GLU A 78 7.55 2.72 13.67
CA GLU A 78 7.75 3.99 14.38
C GLU A 78 6.75 5.08 13.95
N LYS A 79 6.22 4.98 12.72
CA LYS A 79 5.27 5.91 12.12
C LYS A 79 3.81 5.52 12.39
N SER A 80 3.56 4.35 12.98
CA SER A 80 2.21 3.86 13.31
C SER A 80 1.44 4.80 14.27
N ALA A 81 2.14 5.63 15.04
CA ALA A 81 1.54 6.63 15.93
C ALA A 81 1.04 7.90 15.20
N LEU A 82 1.49 8.14 13.95
CA LEU A 82 1.18 9.37 13.20
C LEU A 82 -0.27 9.35 12.68
N LYS A 83 -1.19 9.99 13.40
CA LYS A 83 -2.61 10.01 13.03
C LYS A 83 -2.90 10.70 11.69
N GLU A 84 -1.99 11.55 11.21
CA GLU A 84 -2.08 12.23 9.90
C GLU A 84 -1.88 11.27 8.72
N VAL A 85 -1.21 10.12 8.95
CA VAL A 85 -1.04 9.10 7.93
C VAL A 85 -2.26 8.17 7.92
N PRO A 86 -2.86 7.90 6.73
CA PRO A 86 -3.99 6.98 6.61
C PRO A 86 -3.72 5.62 7.25
N ARG A 87 -4.75 5.04 7.89
CA ARG A 87 -4.64 3.73 8.55
C ARG A 87 -4.19 2.61 7.61
N ALA A 88 -4.63 2.66 6.35
CA ALA A 88 -4.24 1.66 5.33
C ALA A 88 -2.73 1.65 5.06
N GLN A 89 -2.05 2.79 5.23
CA GLN A 89 -0.61 2.93 5.03
C GLN A 89 0.16 2.59 6.32
N ARG A 90 -0.35 3.03 7.48
CA ARG A 90 0.30 2.79 8.78
C ARG A 90 0.34 1.33 9.20
N PHE A 91 -0.67 0.56 8.82
CA PHE A 91 -0.82 -0.84 9.20
C PHE A 91 -0.81 -1.74 7.95
N VAL A 92 0.05 -1.43 6.98
CA VAL A 92 0.18 -2.21 5.74
C VAL A 92 0.67 -3.64 6.00
N ASP A 93 1.44 -3.84 7.07
CA ASP A 93 2.05 -5.12 7.47
C ASP A 93 1.16 -5.98 8.38
N ARG A 94 -0.07 -5.51 8.67
CA ARG A 94 -0.92 -6.18 9.64
C ARG A 94 -1.42 -7.53 9.13
N PRO A 95 -1.53 -8.55 10.00
CA PRO A 95 -2.19 -9.81 9.64
C PRO A 95 -3.67 -9.61 9.30
N SER A 96 -4.25 -10.50 8.50
CA SER A 96 -5.67 -10.48 8.20
C SER A 96 -6.52 -10.75 9.46
N LEU A 97 -7.78 -10.31 9.45
CA LEU A 97 -8.70 -10.56 10.57
C LEU A 97 -8.95 -12.05 10.77
N GLU A 98 -9.03 -12.81 9.68
CA GLU A 98 -9.20 -14.26 9.71
C GLU A 98 -8.02 -14.91 10.43
N SER A 99 -6.78 -14.51 10.10
CA SER A 99 -5.58 -15.02 10.77
C SER A 99 -5.55 -14.68 12.27
N ILE A 100 -5.95 -13.45 12.63
CA ILE A 100 -5.99 -13.01 14.03
C ILE A 100 -7.06 -13.80 14.82
N LEU A 101 -8.19 -14.14 14.20
CA LEU A 101 -9.33 -14.78 14.85
C LEU A 101 -9.30 -16.33 14.76
N ALA A 102 -8.52 -16.91 13.85
CA ALA A 102 -8.50 -18.35 13.54
C ALA A 102 -8.19 -19.25 14.75
N ASN A 103 -7.35 -18.78 15.67
CA ASN A 103 -6.88 -19.57 16.82
C ASN A 103 -7.58 -19.20 18.13
N THR A 104 -8.89 -18.93 18.09
CA THR A 104 -9.66 -18.56 19.30
C THR A 104 -10.57 -19.71 19.71
N ALA A 105 -10.11 -20.54 20.65
CA ALA A 105 -10.84 -21.71 21.13
C ALA A 105 -11.87 -21.36 22.21
N ASN A 106 -11.69 -20.24 22.92
CA ASN A 106 -12.57 -19.80 23.97
C ASN A 106 -12.84 -18.28 23.93
N ARG A 107 -13.79 -17.86 24.79
CA ARG A 107 -14.22 -16.46 24.87
C ARG A 107 -13.09 -15.50 25.24
N GLU A 108 -12.18 -15.90 26.13
CA GLU A 108 -11.09 -15.02 26.58
C GLU A 108 -10.06 -14.78 25.47
N GLU A 109 -9.68 -15.83 24.76
CA GLU A 109 -8.81 -15.76 23.58
C GLU A 109 -9.44 -14.89 22.49
N ARG A 110 -10.73 -15.08 22.22
CA ARG A 110 -11.51 -14.27 21.28
C ARG A 110 -11.49 -12.80 21.68
N ASP A 111 -11.81 -12.49 22.94
CA ASP A 111 -11.82 -11.11 23.46
C ASP A 111 -10.41 -10.49 23.42
N SER A 112 -9.35 -11.28 23.60
CA SER A 112 -7.96 -10.86 23.45
C SER A 112 -7.58 -10.55 22.00
N ALA A 113 -7.95 -11.44 21.06
CA ALA A 113 -7.72 -11.26 19.63
C ALA A 113 -8.44 -10.03 19.07
N ILE A 114 -9.69 -9.78 19.52
CA ILE A 114 -10.45 -8.56 19.19
C ILE A 114 -9.70 -7.31 19.68
N GLY A 115 -9.20 -7.35 20.92
CA GLY A 115 -8.40 -6.26 21.47
C GLY A 115 -7.15 -5.99 20.62
N LYS A 116 -6.41 -7.04 20.27
CA LYS A 116 -5.21 -6.97 19.42
C LYS A 116 -5.53 -6.38 18.04
N ALA A 117 -6.58 -6.86 17.39
CA ALA A 117 -7.01 -6.36 16.08
C ALA A 117 -7.27 -4.85 16.08
N CYS A 118 -7.95 -4.32 17.11
CA CYS A 118 -8.31 -2.90 17.16
C CYS A 118 -7.15 -2.02 17.65
N LEU A 119 -6.46 -2.44 18.72
CA LEU A 119 -5.50 -1.60 19.43
C LEU A 119 -4.10 -1.66 18.80
N GLU A 120 -3.67 -2.85 18.35
CA GLU A 120 -2.33 -3.07 17.80
C GLU A 120 -2.32 -2.99 16.27
N PHE A 121 -3.34 -3.56 15.61
CA PHE A 121 -3.41 -3.63 14.15
C PHE A 121 -4.35 -2.60 13.50
N GLY A 122 -4.95 -1.73 14.31
CA GLY A 122 -5.71 -0.56 13.82
C GLY A 122 -6.97 -0.88 13.02
N TYR A 123 -7.51 -2.09 13.13
CA TYR A 123 -8.81 -2.44 12.53
C TYR A 123 -9.93 -1.62 13.17
N SER A 124 -10.95 -1.27 12.37
CA SER A 124 -12.14 -0.62 12.92
C SER A 124 -12.97 -1.62 13.71
N GLN A 125 -13.67 -1.16 14.75
CA GLN A 125 -14.58 -2.00 15.53
C GLN A 125 -15.67 -2.62 14.65
N ALA A 126 -16.09 -1.93 13.58
CA ALA A 126 -17.04 -2.44 12.61
C ALA A 126 -16.48 -3.63 11.79
N GLN A 127 -15.25 -3.53 11.30
CA GLN A 127 -14.59 -4.63 10.59
C GLN A 127 -14.42 -5.85 11.49
N VAL A 128 -13.99 -5.64 12.73
CA VAL A 128 -13.82 -6.74 13.70
C VAL A 128 -15.15 -7.36 14.10
N ALA A 129 -16.20 -6.56 14.27
CA ALA A 129 -17.55 -7.04 14.55
C ALA A 129 -18.08 -7.95 13.43
N ALA A 130 -17.92 -7.52 12.17
CA ALA A 130 -18.30 -8.32 11.01
C ALA A 130 -17.50 -9.64 10.94
N ALA A 131 -16.18 -9.59 11.08
CA ALA A 131 -15.33 -10.78 11.01
C ALA A 131 -15.56 -11.77 12.16
N ALA A 132 -15.84 -11.27 13.37
CA ALA A 132 -16.10 -12.10 14.54
C ALA A 132 -17.56 -12.60 14.65
N GLY A 133 -18.46 -12.17 13.76
CA GLY A 133 -19.88 -12.49 13.84
C GLY A 133 -20.57 -11.91 15.07
N LEU A 134 -20.11 -10.74 15.55
CA LEU A 134 -20.61 -10.10 16.77
C LEU A 134 -21.29 -8.78 16.48
N HIS A 135 -22.20 -8.39 17.36
CA HIS A 135 -22.72 -7.03 17.35
C HIS A 135 -21.63 -6.02 17.75
N TYR A 136 -21.64 -4.85 17.09
CA TYR A 136 -20.68 -3.75 17.33
C TYR A 136 -20.54 -3.38 18.82
N SER A 137 -21.64 -3.35 19.57
CA SER A 137 -21.63 -3.01 21.00
C SER A 137 -20.82 -3.99 21.85
N THR A 138 -20.79 -5.27 21.48
CA THR A 138 -19.99 -6.30 22.16
C THR A 138 -18.50 -6.02 21.96
N VAL A 139 -18.08 -5.77 20.73
CA VAL A 139 -16.70 -5.40 20.39
C VAL A 139 -16.29 -4.14 21.14
N SER A 140 -17.14 -3.12 21.15
CA SER A 140 -16.88 -1.86 21.87
C SER A 140 -16.66 -2.07 23.38
N ARG A 141 -17.49 -2.91 24.02
CA ARG A 141 -17.34 -3.29 25.43
C ARG A 141 -16.02 -4.02 25.71
N ILE A 142 -15.65 -4.97 24.84
CA ILE A 142 -14.40 -5.74 24.96
C ILE A 142 -13.20 -4.79 24.90
N ILE A 143 -13.18 -3.89 23.92
CA ILE A 143 -12.08 -2.92 23.74
C ILE A 143 -11.99 -2.00 24.96
N ARG A 144 -13.10 -1.44 25.42
CA ARG A 144 -13.11 -0.58 26.62
C ARG A 144 -12.57 -1.30 27.86
N SER A 145 -12.90 -2.57 28.03
CA SER A 145 -12.38 -3.41 29.13
C SER A 145 -10.89 -3.71 29.01
N LYS A 146 -10.33 -3.74 27.80
CA LYS A 146 -8.90 -3.97 27.55
C LYS A 146 -8.10 -2.67 27.70
N GLU A 147 -8.61 -1.54 27.22
CA GLU A 147 -8.01 -0.22 27.43
C GLU A 147 -7.89 0.13 28.92
N SER A 148 -8.90 -0.18 29.73
CA SER A 148 -8.85 0.04 31.18
C SER A 148 -7.81 -0.84 31.90
N ARG A 149 -7.39 -1.96 31.30
CA ARG A 149 -6.33 -2.84 31.83
C ARG A 149 -4.92 -2.41 31.42
N PHE A 150 -4.76 -1.56 30.40
CA PHE A 150 -3.46 -1.10 29.88
C PHE A 150 -3.07 0.31 30.34
N LYS A 151 -3.97 1.06 30.99
CA LYS A 151 -3.59 2.27 31.73
C LYS A 151 -2.91 1.88 33.05
N ILE A 152 -1.57 1.80 33.02
CA ILE A 152 -0.69 1.89 34.20
C ILE A 152 -0.11 3.30 34.22
#